data_AF-A0A7S2H1C3-F1
#
_entry.id   AF-A0A7S2H1C3-F1
#
_cell.length_a   1.000
_cell.length_b   1.000
_cell.length_c   1.000
_cell.angle_alpha   90.00
_cell.angle_beta   90.00
_cell.angle_gamma   90.00
#
_symmetry.space_group_name_H-M   'P 1'
#
loop_
_entity.id
_entity.type
_entity.pdbx_description
1 polymer ?
#
loop_
_entity_poly.entity_id
_entity_poly.type
_entity_poly.pdbx_seq_one_letter_code
_entity_poly.pdbx_strand_id
1 'polypeptide(L)'
;MQSQASTSGPELRGSNITLEKITAETDVSNRHTKIVCTLGPACWEVEQIESLIEAGLSVARFNFSHGDHDGHKACLDRLRQAAKNKGKHVAVMLDTKGPEIRS
;
A
#
# COMPACT_ATOMS: atom_id res chain seq x y z
N MET A 1 -36.04 -24.22 19.15
CA MET A 1 -35.29 -23.53 20.21
C MET A 1 -33.89 -23.22 19.70
N GLN A 2 -33.71 -22.09 19.02
CA GLN A 2 -32.41 -21.46 18.88
C GLN A 2 -32.60 -19.98 19.23
N SER A 3 -31.96 -19.60 20.32
CA SER A 3 -31.99 -18.30 20.96
C SER A 3 -31.29 -17.28 20.08
N GLN A 4 -32.02 -16.33 19.51
CA GLN A 4 -31.44 -15.12 18.93
C GLN A 4 -30.87 -14.29 20.07
N ALA A 5 -29.54 -14.23 20.20
CA ALA A 5 -28.89 -13.30 21.09
C ALA A 5 -29.06 -11.89 20.51
N SER A 6 -29.83 -11.05 21.21
CA SER A 6 -30.00 -9.64 20.88
C SER A 6 -28.68 -8.89 21.10
N THR A 7 -27.95 -8.60 20.03
CA THR A 7 -26.79 -7.69 20.07
C THR A 7 -27.28 -6.25 20.12
N SER A 8 -27.73 -5.81 21.30
CA SER A 8 -28.13 -4.43 21.58
C SER A 8 -26.90 -3.53 21.80
N GLY A 9 -26.08 -3.36 20.76
CA GLY A 9 -25.06 -2.31 20.72
C GLY A 9 -25.67 -0.98 20.26
N PRO A 10 -25.08 0.18 20.61
CA PRO A 10 -25.56 1.47 20.10
C PRO A 10 -25.41 1.54 18.58
N GLU A 11 -26.52 1.56 17.85
CA GLU A 11 -26.54 1.91 16.42
C GLU A 11 -26.36 3.42 16.27
N LEU A 12 -25.21 3.85 15.73
CA LEU A 12 -24.95 5.25 15.41
C LEU A 12 -25.86 5.66 14.24
N ARG A 13 -26.85 6.53 14.52
CA ARG A 13 -27.84 7.02 13.54
C ARG A 13 -27.16 7.47 12.24
N GLY A 14 -27.60 6.88 11.12
CA GLY A 14 -27.20 7.28 9.76
C GLY A 14 -25.95 6.59 9.22
N SER A 15 -25.35 5.66 9.96
CA SER A 15 -24.18 4.94 9.50
C SER A 15 -24.50 3.45 9.38
N ASN A 16 -24.21 2.84 8.22
CA ASN A 16 -24.19 1.38 8.05
C ASN A 16 -23.04 0.74 8.84
N ILE A 17 -22.68 1.28 10.00
CA ILE A 17 -21.53 0.92 10.82
C ILE A 17 -22.07 0.21 12.06
N THR A 18 -21.84 -1.09 12.13
CA THR A 18 -22.19 -1.93 13.27
C THR A 18 -20.92 -2.26 14.07
N LEU A 19 -21.06 -2.62 15.35
CA LEU A 19 -19.93 -3.08 16.16
C LEU A 19 -19.21 -4.27 15.50
N GLU A 20 -19.98 -5.19 14.91
CA GLU A 20 -19.44 -6.33 14.17
C GLU A 20 -18.50 -5.90 13.03
N LYS A 21 -18.85 -4.86 12.27
CA LYS A 21 -17.99 -4.32 11.19
C LYS A 21 -16.72 -3.69 11.70
N ILE A 22 -16.74 -3.12 12.91
CA ILE A 22 -15.58 -2.49 13.54
C ILE A 22 -14.65 -3.58 14.13
N THR A 23 -15.22 -4.64 14.69
CA THR A 23 -14.46 -5.70 15.37
C THR A 23 -14.05 -6.85 14.45
N ALA A 24 -14.67 -6.97 13.27
CA ALA A 24 -14.29 -7.98 12.28
C ALA A 24 -12.89 -7.71 11.73
N GLU A 25 -12.21 -8.79 11.33
CA GLU A 25 -10.95 -8.66 10.61
C GLU A 25 -11.14 -7.88 9.31
N THR A 26 -10.26 -6.93 9.06
CA THR A 26 -10.33 -6.09 7.87
C THR A 26 -9.73 -6.83 6.67
N ASP A 27 -10.57 -7.13 5.68
CA ASP A 27 -10.11 -7.62 4.39
C ASP A 27 -9.50 -6.47 3.57
N VAL A 28 -8.18 -6.51 3.39
CA VAL A 28 -7.42 -5.53 2.60
C VAL A 28 -7.42 -5.84 1.10
N SER A 29 -7.89 -7.02 0.68
CA SER A 29 -7.84 -7.47 -0.72
C SER A 29 -8.79 -6.70 -1.63
N ASN A 30 -9.95 -6.26 -1.13
CA ASN A 30 -10.98 -5.56 -1.89
C ASN A 30 -11.03 -4.03 -1.65
N ARG A 31 -9.89 -3.43 -1.30
CA ARG A 31 -9.81 -1.99 -1.03
C ARG A 31 -9.89 -1.17 -2.33
N HIS A 32 -10.81 -0.20 -2.36
CA HIS A 32 -10.97 0.71 -3.51
C HIS A 32 -9.89 1.79 -3.59
N THR A 33 -9.51 2.35 -2.44
CA THR A 33 -8.42 3.33 -2.34
C THR A 33 -7.13 2.71 -2.93
N LYS A 34 -6.17 3.51 -3.40
CA LYS A 34 -4.85 3.03 -3.88
C LYS A 34 -3.76 3.40 -2.87
N ILE A 35 -2.70 2.62 -2.76
CA ILE A 35 -1.57 2.90 -1.87
C ILE A 35 -0.36 3.27 -2.70
N VAL A 36 0.22 4.43 -2.39
CA VAL A 36 1.48 4.89 -2.95
C VAL A 36 2.56 4.68 -1.89
N CYS A 37 3.61 3.93 -2.19
CA CYS A 37 4.78 3.79 -1.30
C CYS A 37 6.00 4.43 -1.93
N THR A 38 6.74 5.21 -1.13
CA THR A 38 8.05 5.72 -1.55
C THR A 38 9.08 4.60 -1.38
N LEU A 39 9.75 4.22 -2.47
CA LEU A 39 10.80 3.22 -2.41
C LEU A 39 12.13 3.89 -2.06
N GLY A 40 12.85 3.29 -1.11
CA GLY A 40 14.14 3.75 -0.65
C GLY A 40 14.97 2.58 -0.11
N PRO A 41 16.21 2.82 0.35
CA PRO A 41 17.15 1.75 0.72
C PRO A 41 16.61 0.71 1.72
N ALA A 42 15.65 1.09 2.56
CA ALA A 42 15.00 0.20 3.52
C ALA A 42 14.14 -0.92 2.90
N CYS A 43 13.76 -0.79 1.62
CA CYS A 43 12.85 -1.71 0.93
C CYS A 43 13.29 -2.03 -0.51
N TRP A 44 14.59 -1.98 -0.79
CA TRP A 44 15.09 -2.22 -2.16
C TRP A 44 15.25 -3.69 -2.50
N GLU A 45 15.26 -4.60 -1.53
CA GLU A 45 15.35 -6.03 -1.84
C GLU A 45 14.05 -6.56 -2.45
N VAL A 46 14.17 -7.49 -3.40
CA VAL A 46 13.04 -8.02 -4.16
C VAL A 46 11.98 -8.62 -3.23
N GLU A 47 12.40 -9.38 -2.23
CA GLU A 47 11.53 -10.02 -1.21
C GLU A 47 10.72 -8.99 -0.40
N GLN A 48 11.33 -7.84 -0.09
CA GLN A 48 10.64 -6.78 0.62
C GLN A 48 9.60 -6.09 -0.28
N ILE A 49 9.95 -5.83 -1.55
CA ILE A 49 9.01 -5.26 -2.52
C ILE A 49 7.85 -6.21 -2.75
N GLU A 50 8.12 -7.51 -2.85
CA GLU A 50 7.10 -8.56 -2.93
C GLU A 50 6.13 -8.51 -1.74
N SER A 51 6.66 -8.37 -0.53
CA SER A 51 5.85 -8.23 0.69
C SER A 51 4.98 -6.97 0.66
N LEU A 52 5.51 -5.85 0.13
CA LEU A 52 4.74 -4.62 -0.07
C LEU A 52 3.62 -4.78 -1.11
N ILE A 53 3.87 -5.53 -2.19
CA ILE A 53 2.87 -5.85 -3.23
C ILE A 53 1.75 -6.73 -2.66
N GLU A 54 2.07 -7.65 -1.77
CA GLU A 54 1.07 -8.45 -1.05
C GLU A 54 0.28 -7.59 -0.06
N ALA A 55 0.94 -6.67 0.65
CA ALA A 55 0.31 -5.74 1.59
C ALA A 55 -0.55 -4.64 0.92
N GLY A 56 -0.49 -4.49 -0.41
CA GLY A 56 -1.40 -3.63 -1.17
C GLY A 56 -0.76 -2.45 -1.91
N LEU A 57 0.56 -2.45 -2.11
CA LEU A 57 1.28 -1.47 -2.95
C LEU A 57 0.62 -1.39 -4.34
N SER A 58 0.15 -0.19 -4.69
CA SER A 58 -0.46 0.09 -6.00
C SER A 58 0.46 0.93 -6.89
N VAL A 59 1.20 1.88 -6.30
CA VAL A 59 2.11 2.78 -7.01
C VAL A 59 3.43 2.90 -6.25
N ALA A 60 4.54 2.67 -6.93
CA ALA A 60 5.88 2.91 -6.42
C ALA A 60 6.33 4.34 -6.76
N ARG A 61 6.59 5.14 -5.72
CA ARG A 61 7.11 6.51 -5.84
C ARG A 61 8.64 6.51 -5.73
N PHE A 62 9.29 7.07 -6.74
CA PHE A 62 10.73 7.32 -6.79
C PHE A 62 10.97 8.81 -6.54
N ASN A 63 11.50 9.14 -5.36
CA ASN A 63 11.82 10.52 -4.99
C ASN A 63 13.20 10.91 -5.51
N PHE A 64 13.26 11.74 -6.57
CA PHE A 64 14.51 12.16 -7.20
C PHE A 64 15.23 13.29 -6.47
N SER A 65 14.66 13.81 -5.38
CA SER A 65 15.43 14.70 -4.52
C SER A 65 16.52 13.96 -3.73
N HIS A 66 16.51 12.62 -3.71
CA HIS A 66 17.53 11.79 -3.08
C HIS A 66 18.00 10.67 -4.02
N GLY A 67 19.20 10.16 -3.79
CA GLY A 67 19.80 9.08 -4.59
C GLY A 67 20.36 9.56 -5.94
N ASP A 68 20.85 8.61 -6.72
CA ASP A 68 21.36 8.79 -8.07
C ASP A 68 20.54 7.99 -9.08
N HIS A 69 20.80 8.21 -10.37
CA HIS A 69 20.09 7.51 -11.45
C HIS A 69 20.31 5.99 -11.41
N ASP A 70 21.50 5.54 -11.02
CA ASP A 70 21.85 4.12 -11.01
C ASP A 70 21.10 3.36 -9.90
N GLY A 71 21.01 3.95 -8.71
CA GLY A 71 20.24 3.42 -7.59
C GLY A 71 18.74 3.35 -7.91
N HIS A 72 18.18 4.42 -8.49
CA HIS A 72 16.78 4.43 -8.93
C HIS A 72 16.52 3.39 -10.03
N LYS A 73 17.44 3.22 -10.99
CA LYS A 73 17.34 2.19 -12.02
C LYS A 73 17.37 0.79 -11.42
N ALA A 74 18.31 0.51 -10.51
CA ALA A 74 18.41 -0.78 -9.86
C ALA A 74 17.16 -1.09 -9.02
N CYS A 75 16.57 -0.09 -8.37
CA CYS A 75 15.30 -0.25 -7.67
C CYS A 75 14.13 -0.53 -8.63
N LEU A 76 14.06 0.15 -9.77
CA LEU A 76 13.05 -0.10 -10.81
C LEU A 76 13.15 -1.52 -11.38
N ASP A 77 14.35 -2.01 -11.63
CA ASP A 77 14.57 -3.37 -12.15
C ASP A 77 14.10 -4.43 -11.13
N ARG A 78 14.39 -4.23 -9.84
CA ARG A 78 13.89 -5.09 -8.75
C ARG A 78 12.37 -5.02 -8.59
N LEU A 79 11.77 -3.84 -8.70
CA LEU A 79 10.32 -3.65 -8.66
C LEU A 79 9.62 -4.42 -9.79
N ARG A 80 10.16 -4.36 -11.01
CA ARG A 80 9.62 -5.11 -12.16
C ARG A 80 9.72 -6.61 -11.95
N GLN A 81 10.83 -7.08 -11.38
CA GLN A 81 10.99 -8.49 -11.03
C GLN A 81 9.96 -8.93 -9.98
N ALA A 82 9.82 -8.19 -8.88
CA ALA A 82 8.85 -8.47 -7.82
C ALA A 82 7.40 -8.47 -8.35
N ALA A 83 7.04 -7.50 -9.18
CA ALA A 83 5.73 -7.41 -9.83
C ALA A 83 5.44 -8.62 -10.73
N LYS A 84 6.45 -9.06 -11.51
CA LYS A 84 6.37 -10.27 -12.33
C LYS A 84 6.21 -11.53 -11.47
N ASN A 85 6.98 -11.66 -10.39
CA ASN A 85 6.92 -12.80 -9.47
C ASN A 85 5.54 -12.95 -8.83
N LYS A 86 4.91 -11.84 -8.44
CA LYS A 86 3.57 -11.84 -7.82
C LYS A 86 2.42 -11.78 -8.82
N GLY A 87 2.70 -11.66 -10.12
CA GLY A 87 1.67 -11.51 -11.15
C GLY A 87 0.78 -10.28 -10.95
N LYS A 88 1.30 -9.20 -10.34
CA LYS A 88 0.55 -7.97 -10.08
C LYS A 88 1.12 -6.80 -10.89
N HIS A 89 0.25 -5.86 -11.26
CA HIS A 89 0.66 -4.61 -11.87
C HIS A 89 0.88 -3.54 -10.80
N VAL A 90 2.05 -2.90 -10.83
CA VAL A 90 2.40 -1.77 -9.96
C VAL A 90 2.76 -0.59 -10.85
N ALA A 91 2.09 0.54 -10.65
CA ALA A 91 2.44 1.76 -11.39
C ALA A 91 3.73 2.37 -10.85
N VAL A 92 4.46 3.09 -11.70
CA VAL A 92 5.70 3.79 -11.33
C VAL A 92 5.46 5.29 -11.41
N MET A 93 5.78 6.01 -10.35
CA MET A 93 5.66 7.46 -10.26
C MET A 93 7.03 8.07 -9.97
N LEU A 94 7.49 8.94 -10.86
CA LEU A 94 8.68 9.75 -10.65
C LEU A 94 8.27 11.06 -9.98
N ASP A 95 8.86 11.35 -8.83
CA ASP A 95 8.67 12.60 -8.11
C ASP A 95 9.90 13.49 -8.30
N THR A 96 9.69 14.61 -8.98
CA THR A 96 10.74 15.56 -9.35
C THR A 96 11.15 16.43 -8.18
N LYS A 97 12.42 16.84 -8.14
CA LYS A 97 12.96 17.74 -7.12
C LYS A 97 12.16 19.04 -6.92
N GLY A 98 11.75 19.67 -8.02
CA GLY A 98 11.08 20.98 -8.01
C GLY A 98 11.99 22.13 -7.54
N PRO A 99 11.48 23.37 -7.52
CA PRO A 99 12.18 24.53 -6.95
C PRO A 99 12.13 24.48 -5.41
N GLU A 100 12.96 23.63 -4.80
CA GLU A 100 13.05 23.48 -3.35
C GLU A 100 14.32 24.12 -2.76
N ILE A 101 14.17 24.87 -1.66
CA ILE A 101 15.31 25.31 -0.83
C ILE A 101 15.65 24.14 0.11
N ARG A 102 16.90 23.69 0.09
CA ARG A 102 17.43 22.66 1.01
C ARG A 102 18.51 23.25 1.89
N SER A 103 18.49 22.88 3.17
CA SER A 103 19.49 23.23 4.19
C SER A 103 20.81 22.51 3.97
#